data_AF-A0A644V936-F1
#
_entry.id   AF-A0A644V936-F1
#
_cell.length_a   1.000
_cell.length_b   1.000
_cell.length_c   1.000
_cell.angle_alpha   90.00
_cell.angle_beta   90.00
_cell.angle_gamma   90.00
#
_symmetry.space_group_name_H-M   'P 1'
#
loop_
_entity.id
_entity.type
_entity.pdbx_description
1 polymer ?
#
loop_
_entity_poly.entity_id
_entity_poly.type
_entity_poly.pdbx_seq_one_letter_code
_entity_poly.pdbx_strand_id
1 'polypeptide(L)'
;MKRIIMAVLAMGFGFSAFAQPIAISFSDFTEIVGSMQIQGFSSPFEITEEEDEFNRYAATFLNTKDFVYVKLDPRKGGVVWQDAPYKLGKWDAEYAFLRTQATLAIDLPAIEAVLRISSNKFTDQADLEAIAWQTGLLDRNFAALRWPDEIPEAFRPECVIVDVERVESSTEGYTTEYFLTVLMSKELKQSVKRLRSQYEDNGHYIVFSDKTALTSQFGHLDDLDTCCRDDEKLVISFQIP
;
A
#
# COMPACT_ATOMS: atom_id res chain seq x y z
N MET A 1 -6.37 38.61 33.16
CA MET A 1 -7.39 37.76 32.51
C MET A 1 -7.75 38.35 31.15
N LYS A 2 -7.15 37.84 30.09
CA LYS A 2 -7.63 38.01 28.70
C LYS A 2 -7.46 36.65 28.03
N ARG A 3 -8.59 36.01 27.71
CA ARG A 3 -8.64 34.73 27.01
C ARG A 3 -8.30 35.00 25.55
N ILE A 4 -7.21 34.42 25.07
CA ILE A 4 -6.92 34.34 23.63
C ILE A 4 -7.63 33.09 23.14
N ILE A 5 -8.66 33.29 22.33
CA ILE A 5 -9.36 32.22 21.61
C ILE A 5 -8.43 31.84 20.45
N MET A 6 -7.72 30.72 20.59
CA MET A 6 -6.96 30.11 19.50
C MET A 6 -7.99 29.46 18.56
N ALA A 7 -8.20 30.09 17.42
CA ALA A 7 -8.93 29.47 16.32
C ALA A 7 -8.04 28.37 15.75
N VAL A 8 -8.38 27.11 16.04
CA VAL A 8 -7.85 25.96 15.33
C VAL A 8 -8.39 26.04 13.92
N LEU A 9 -7.53 26.50 13.00
CA LEU A 9 -7.80 26.44 11.58
C LEU A 9 -7.69 24.97 11.19
N ALA A 10 -8.82 24.25 11.29
CA ALA A 10 -8.98 22.94 10.69
C ALA A 10 -8.97 23.14 9.17
N MET A 11 -7.78 23.20 8.57
CA MET A 11 -7.60 22.97 7.14
C MET A 11 -7.86 21.49 6.92
N GLY A 12 -9.15 21.17 6.74
CA GLY A 12 -9.58 19.89 6.21
C GLY A 12 -8.98 19.73 4.83
N PHE A 13 -7.88 18.99 4.75
CA PHE A 13 -7.48 18.36 3.50
C PHE A 13 -8.54 17.31 3.19
N GLY A 14 -9.51 17.71 2.35
CA GLY A 14 -10.36 16.77 1.65
C GLY A 14 -9.47 15.98 0.69
N PHE A 15 -8.94 14.86 1.15
CA PHE A 15 -8.26 13.93 0.27
C PHE A 15 -9.32 13.23 -0.56
N SER A 16 -9.43 13.64 -1.82
CA SER A 16 -9.89 12.73 -2.87
C SER A 16 -9.02 11.48 -2.76
N ALA A 17 -9.63 10.30 -2.77
CA ALA A 17 -8.93 9.03 -2.88
C ALA A 17 -8.27 8.93 -4.26
N PHE A 18 -7.20 9.72 -4.47
CA PHE A 18 -6.39 9.67 -5.67
C PHE A 18 -5.66 8.32 -5.65
N ALA A 19 -5.72 7.60 -6.77
CA ALA A 19 -4.91 6.41 -6.94
C ALA A 19 -3.43 6.83 -6.79
N GLN A 20 -2.65 6.05 -6.04
CA GLN A 20 -1.22 6.29 -5.94
C GLN A 20 -0.48 5.51 -7.04
N PRO A 21 0.68 6.02 -7.48
CA PRO A 21 1.49 5.31 -8.45
C PRO A 21 1.95 3.97 -7.88
N ILE A 22 2.09 2.97 -8.75
CA ILE A 22 2.67 1.67 -8.38
C ILE A 22 4.06 1.89 -7.74
N ALA A 23 4.27 1.30 -6.56
CA ALA A 23 5.46 1.60 -5.74
C ALA A 23 6.72 0.80 -6.14
N ILE A 24 6.62 -0.13 -7.08
CA ILE A 24 7.80 -0.78 -7.69
C ILE A 24 8.20 -0.04 -8.96
N SER A 25 9.48 -0.03 -9.29
CA SER A 25 9.94 0.59 -10.53
C SER A 25 9.57 -0.26 -11.75
N PHE A 26 9.45 0.37 -12.92
CA PHE A 26 9.31 -0.35 -14.18
C PHE A 26 10.50 -1.28 -14.47
N SER A 27 11.71 -0.90 -14.03
CA SER A 27 12.91 -1.75 -14.14
C SER A 27 12.78 -3.03 -13.32
N ASP A 28 12.31 -2.92 -12.06
CA ASP A 28 12.05 -4.09 -11.20
C ASP A 28 11.00 -5.00 -11.82
N PHE A 29 9.92 -4.41 -12.33
CA PHE A 29 8.87 -5.16 -13.02
C PHE A 29 9.42 -5.90 -14.25
N THR A 30 10.22 -5.23 -15.06
CA THR A 30 10.85 -5.79 -16.27
C THR A 30 11.76 -6.97 -15.93
N GLU A 31 12.56 -6.86 -14.86
CA GLU A 31 13.42 -7.95 -14.40
C GLU A 31 12.59 -9.16 -13.94
N ILE A 32 11.54 -8.92 -13.15
CA ILE A 32 10.61 -9.95 -12.67
C ILE A 32 10.00 -10.69 -13.86
N VAL A 33 9.27 -9.99 -14.73
CA VAL A 33 8.50 -10.62 -15.80
C VAL A 33 9.38 -11.14 -16.94
N GLY A 34 10.56 -10.52 -17.16
CA GLY A 34 11.54 -10.97 -18.13
C GLY A 34 12.18 -12.32 -17.79
N SER A 35 12.20 -12.68 -16.50
CA SER A 35 12.72 -13.97 -16.02
C SER A 35 11.68 -15.09 -15.98
N MET A 36 10.38 -14.77 -16.13
CA MET A 36 9.30 -15.75 -16.02
C MET A 36 9.38 -16.84 -17.10
N GLN A 37 9.06 -18.07 -16.71
CA GLN A 37 9.03 -19.24 -17.59
C GLN A 37 7.62 -19.84 -17.61
N ILE A 38 6.76 -19.31 -18.48
CA ILE A 38 5.37 -19.78 -18.59
C ILE A 38 5.30 -20.92 -19.60
N GLN A 39 4.73 -22.06 -19.20
CA GLN A 39 4.71 -23.26 -20.04
C GLN A 39 4.07 -23.02 -21.43
N GLY A 40 4.85 -23.26 -22.47
CA GLY A 40 4.43 -23.09 -23.86
C GLY A 40 4.29 -21.64 -24.31
N PHE A 41 4.91 -20.72 -23.59
CA PHE A 41 5.29 -19.39 -24.04
C PHE A 41 6.81 -19.24 -23.94
N SER A 42 7.40 -18.45 -24.82
CA SER A 42 8.78 -18.00 -24.67
C SER A 42 8.87 -16.84 -23.68
N SER A 43 10.03 -16.16 -23.62
CA SER A 43 10.15 -14.83 -22.98
C SER A 43 9.04 -13.87 -23.44
N PRO A 44 8.69 -12.86 -22.63
CA PRO A 44 7.68 -11.89 -23.02
C PRO A 44 8.04 -11.26 -24.37
N PHE A 45 7.05 -11.16 -25.24
CA PHE A 45 7.15 -10.52 -26.55
C PHE A 45 7.29 -9.01 -26.40
N GLU A 46 6.61 -8.44 -25.39
CA GLU A 46 6.55 -7.01 -25.14
C GLU A 46 6.43 -6.76 -23.64
N ILE A 47 7.13 -5.73 -23.15
CA ILE A 47 7.02 -5.20 -21.79
C ILE A 47 6.86 -3.68 -21.93
N THR A 48 5.80 -3.11 -21.39
CA THR A 48 5.47 -1.69 -21.52
C THR A 48 5.20 -1.01 -20.18
N GLU A 49 5.49 0.28 -20.15
CA GLU A 49 5.06 1.25 -19.15
C GLU A 49 4.10 2.23 -19.82
N GLU A 50 2.88 2.35 -19.30
CA GLU A 50 2.03 3.51 -19.60
C GLU A 50 2.44 4.63 -18.65
N GLU A 51 3.08 5.67 -19.18
CA GLU A 51 3.41 6.91 -18.46
C GLU A 51 2.13 7.75 -18.24
N ASP A 52 1.15 7.21 -17.51
CA ASP A 52 0.03 7.97 -16.95
C ASP A 52 0.32 8.39 -15.50
N GLU A 53 -0.54 9.23 -14.91
CA GLU A 53 -0.37 9.74 -13.52
C GLU A 53 -0.24 8.64 -12.45
N PHE A 54 -0.50 7.38 -12.79
CA PHE A 54 -0.62 6.28 -11.85
C PHE A 54 0.34 5.12 -12.13
N ASN A 55 1.13 5.20 -13.21
CA ASN A 55 1.99 4.14 -13.74
C ASN A 55 1.23 2.82 -13.99
N ARG A 56 1.36 2.24 -15.18
CA ARG A 56 0.87 0.88 -15.44
C ARG A 56 1.93 0.08 -16.13
N TYR A 57 2.13 -1.14 -15.66
CA TYR A 57 3.12 -2.03 -16.23
C TYR A 57 2.42 -3.23 -16.83
N ALA A 58 2.82 -3.62 -18.03
CA ALA A 58 2.28 -4.79 -18.70
C ALA A 58 3.41 -5.59 -19.34
N ALA A 59 3.28 -6.91 -19.29
CA ALA A 59 4.10 -7.86 -20.02
C ALA A 59 3.19 -8.82 -20.79
N THR A 60 3.46 -8.95 -22.09
CA THR A 60 2.68 -9.78 -23.00
C THR A 60 3.51 -10.97 -23.44
N PHE A 61 3.01 -12.17 -23.20
CA PHE A 61 3.56 -13.43 -23.68
C PHE A 61 2.67 -13.93 -24.82
N LEU A 62 3.24 -14.16 -26.00
CA LEU A 62 2.51 -14.62 -27.18
C LEU A 62 3.09 -15.93 -27.69
N ASN A 63 2.21 -16.84 -28.12
CA ASN A 63 2.60 -17.99 -28.93
C ASN A 63 1.51 -18.29 -29.95
N THR A 64 1.82 -18.10 -31.25
CA THR A 64 0.98 -18.42 -32.41
C THR A 64 -0.44 -17.80 -32.39
N LYS A 65 -1.32 -18.26 -31.48
CA LYS A 65 -2.70 -17.82 -31.26
C LYS A 65 -3.05 -17.57 -29.77
N ASP A 66 -2.17 -18.00 -28.87
CA ASP A 66 -2.36 -17.97 -27.43
C ASP A 66 -1.62 -16.77 -26.85
N PHE A 67 -2.11 -16.26 -25.71
CA PHE A 67 -1.49 -15.18 -24.96
C PHE A 67 -1.58 -15.38 -23.44
N VAL A 68 -0.63 -14.78 -22.75
CA VAL A 68 -0.73 -14.43 -21.33
C VAL A 68 -0.35 -12.95 -21.18
N TYR A 69 -1.21 -12.18 -20.51
CA TYR A 69 -0.90 -10.82 -20.08
C TYR A 69 -0.66 -10.85 -18.58
N VAL A 70 0.48 -10.30 -18.15
CA VAL A 70 0.78 -10.01 -16.74
C VAL A 70 0.81 -8.49 -16.61
N LYS A 71 -0.09 -7.93 -15.80
CA LYS A 71 -0.26 -6.49 -15.67
C LYS A 71 -0.27 -6.08 -14.21
N LEU A 72 0.37 -4.96 -13.90
CA LEU A 72 0.16 -4.22 -12.66
C LEU A 72 -0.65 -2.97 -12.98
N ASP A 73 -1.84 -2.90 -12.42
CA ASP A 73 -2.69 -1.71 -12.44
C ASP A 73 -2.62 -1.01 -11.09
N PRO A 74 -2.68 0.33 -11.03
CA PRO A 74 -2.71 1.08 -9.78
C PRO A 74 -3.97 0.77 -8.98
N ARG A 75 -3.83 0.68 -7.65
CA ARG A 75 -4.94 0.47 -6.73
C ARG A 75 -5.77 1.76 -6.60
N LYS A 76 -6.89 1.85 -7.32
CA LYS A 76 -7.78 3.03 -7.30
C LYS A 76 -8.88 2.90 -6.24
N GLY A 77 -8.61 3.35 -5.00
CA GLY A 77 -9.62 3.34 -3.93
C GLY A 77 -10.08 1.95 -3.50
N GLY A 78 -9.22 0.95 -3.67
CA GLY A 78 -9.50 -0.49 -3.46
C GLY A 78 -9.53 -1.27 -4.78
N VAL A 79 -9.91 -2.54 -4.70
CA VAL A 79 -10.12 -3.39 -5.88
C VAL A 79 -11.60 -3.53 -6.16
N VAL A 80 -12.01 -3.18 -7.38
CA VAL A 80 -13.36 -3.42 -7.85
C VAL A 80 -13.44 -4.85 -8.36
N TRP A 81 -13.97 -5.71 -7.50
CA TRP A 81 -14.28 -7.11 -7.80
C TRP A 81 -15.53 -7.21 -8.67
N GLN A 82 -15.48 -8.01 -9.73
CA GLN A 82 -16.63 -8.35 -10.58
C GLN A 82 -17.48 -9.47 -10.00
N ASP A 83 -16.88 -10.34 -9.18
CA ASP A 83 -17.44 -11.55 -8.58
C ASP A 83 -17.09 -11.61 -7.07
N ALA A 84 -17.18 -12.79 -6.45
CA ALA A 84 -16.84 -12.97 -5.05
C ALA A 84 -15.31 -13.11 -4.86
N PRO A 85 -14.65 -12.19 -4.13
CA PRO A 85 -13.24 -12.33 -3.82
C PRO A 85 -12.99 -13.55 -2.90
N TYR A 86 -11.84 -14.18 -3.06
CA TYR A 86 -11.35 -15.29 -2.25
C TYR A 86 -9.91 -15.02 -1.80
N LYS A 87 -9.40 -15.86 -0.88
CA LYS A 87 -8.02 -15.76 -0.40
C LYS A 87 -7.09 -16.65 -1.21
N LEU A 88 -6.08 -16.03 -1.84
CA LEU A 88 -4.92 -16.71 -2.41
C LEU A 88 -3.73 -16.53 -1.44
N GLY A 89 -3.54 -17.51 -0.57
CA GLY A 89 -2.63 -17.35 0.57
C GLY A 89 -3.16 -16.28 1.53
N LYS A 90 -2.42 -15.17 1.67
CA LYS A 90 -2.84 -14.01 2.48
C LYS A 90 -3.54 -12.92 1.66
N TRP A 91 -3.48 -12.98 0.33
CA TRP A 91 -3.92 -11.92 -0.57
C TRP A 91 -5.39 -12.09 -0.96
N ASP A 92 -6.11 -10.98 -1.12
CA ASP A 92 -7.44 -11.00 -1.74
C ASP A 92 -7.31 -11.13 -3.25
N ALA A 93 -8.06 -12.06 -3.82
CA ALA A 93 -8.03 -12.38 -5.24
C ALA A 93 -9.43 -12.59 -5.80
N GLU A 94 -9.57 -12.41 -7.10
CA GLU A 94 -10.76 -12.74 -7.87
C GLU A 94 -10.35 -13.44 -9.15
N TYR A 95 -11.08 -14.50 -9.49
CA TYR A 95 -10.94 -15.19 -10.75
C TYR A 95 -12.26 -15.06 -11.52
N ALA A 96 -12.14 -14.71 -12.80
CA ALA A 96 -13.26 -14.65 -13.73
C ALA A 96 -12.90 -15.33 -15.04
N PHE A 97 -13.84 -16.07 -15.62
CA PHE A 97 -13.71 -16.65 -16.96
C PHE A 97 -14.85 -16.17 -17.86
N LEU A 98 -14.50 -15.44 -18.92
CA LEU A 98 -15.45 -14.91 -19.88
C LEU A 98 -15.11 -15.39 -21.28
N ARG A 99 -16.01 -16.19 -21.86
CA ARG A 99 -15.94 -16.76 -23.22
C ARG A 99 -14.68 -17.59 -23.45
N THR A 100 -13.57 -16.95 -23.76
CA THR A 100 -12.29 -17.56 -24.13
C THR A 100 -11.12 -16.93 -23.38
N GLN A 101 -11.39 -16.14 -22.35
CA GLN A 101 -10.36 -15.46 -21.58
C GLN A 101 -10.63 -15.67 -20.09
N ALA A 102 -9.65 -16.21 -19.39
CA ALA A 102 -9.61 -16.22 -17.94
C ALA A 102 -8.77 -15.04 -17.45
N THR A 103 -9.19 -14.45 -16.34
CA THR A 103 -8.48 -13.37 -15.66
C THR A 103 -8.45 -13.65 -14.17
N LEU A 104 -7.26 -13.61 -13.59
CA LEU A 104 -7.01 -13.57 -12.15
C LEU A 104 -6.58 -12.15 -11.79
N ALA A 105 -7.19 -11.57 -10.77
CA ALA A 105 -6.81 -10.28 -10.20
C ALA A 105 -6.47 -10.46 -8.72
N ILE A 106 -5.35 -9.88 -8.25
CA ILE A 106 -4.85 -10.03 -6.87
C ILE A 106 -4.52 -8.65 -6.33
N ASP A 107 -5.06 -8.30 -5.17
CA ASP A 107 -4.74 -7.03 -4.47
C ASP A 107 -3.34 -7.12 -3.85
N LEU A 108 -2.45 -6.19 -4.21
CA LEU A 108 -1.11 -6.06 -3.67
C LEU A 108 -0.97 -4.67 -3.01
N PRO A 109 -1.60 -4.47 -1.83
CA PRO A 109 -1.64 -3.16 -1.18
C PRO A 109 -0.25 -2.62 -0.84
N ALA A 110 0.71 -3.50 -0.56
CA ALA A 110 2.09 -3.10 -0.22
C ALA A 110 2.83 -2.38 -1.38
N ILE A 111 2.34 -2.49 -2.62
CA ILE A 111 2.93 -1.81 -3.79
C ILE A 111 1.93 -0.96 -4.56
N GLU A 112 0.79 -0.65 -3.95
CA GLU A 112 -0.26 0.17 -4.57
C GLU A 112 -0.74 -0.37 -5.91
N ALA A 113 -0.78 -1.71 -6.06
CA ALA A 113 -1.11 -2.35 -7.33
C ALA A 113 -2.13 -3.48 -7.19
N VAL A 114 -2.76 -3.79 -8.32
CA VAL A 114 -3.51 -5.01 -8.57
C VAL A 114 -2.75 -5.78 -9.63
N LEU A 115 -2.29 -6.99 -9.29
CA LEU A 115 -1.72 -7.91 -10.25
C LEU A 115 -2.85 -8.58 -11.02
N ARG A 116 -2.88 -8.38 -12.33
CA ARG A 116 -3.80 -9.06 -13.24
C ARG A 116 -3.06 -10.01 -14.15
N ILE A 117 -3.55 -11.24 -14.22
CA ILE A 117 -3.05 -12.26 -15.13
C ILE A 117 -4.20 -12.70 -16.00
N SER A 118 -4.12 -12.44 -17.30
CA SER A 118 -5.16 -12.79 -18.26
C SER A 118 -4.62 -13.76 -19.30
N SER A 119 -5.36 -14.82 -19.62
CA SER A 119 -4.95 -15.79 -20.64
C SER A 119 -6.14 -16.33 -21.43
N ASN A 120 -5.90 -16.64 -22.70
CA ASN A 120 -6.84 -17.43 -23.52
C ASN A 120 -6.44 -18.91 -23.66
N LYS A 121 -5.29 -19.30 -23.08
CA LYS A 121 -4.78 -20.68 -23.08
C LYS A 121 -4.98 -21.35 -21.73
N PHE A 122 -4.57 -20.67 -20.66
CA PHE A 122 -4.79 -21.12 -19.29
C PHE A 122 -6.13 -20.58 -18.83
N THR A 123 -7.14 -21.44 -18.91
CA THR A 123 -8.50 -21.05 -18.54
C THR A 123 -8.80 -21.35 -17.09
N ASP A 124 -8.08 -22.26 -16.45
CA ASP A 124 -8.37 -22.70 -15.09
C ASP A 124 -7.75 -21.76 -14.05
N GLN A 125 -8.46 -21.55 -12.94
CA GLN A 125 -8.01 -20.70 -11.84
C GLN A 125 -6.64 -21.11 -11.32
N ALA A 126 -6.42 -22.41 -11.09
CA ALA A 126 -5.16 -22.92 -10.55
C ALA A 126 -3.94 -22.65 -11.45
N ASP A 127 -4.14 -22.64 -12.77
CA ASP A 127 -3.06 -22.31 -13.71
C ASP A 127 -2.68 -20.84 -13.61
N LEU A 128 -3.65 -19.93 -13.52
CA LEU A 128 -3.38 -18.50 -13.36
C LEU A 128 -2.75 -18.20 -12.00
N GLU A 129 -3.17 -18.88 -10.93
CA GLU A 129 -2.55 -18.78 -9.61
C GLU A 129 -1.09 -19.23 -9.65
N ALA A 130 -0.79 -20.33 -10.34
CA ALA A 130 0.59 -20.80 -10.51
C ALA A 130 1.46 -19.78 -11.25
N ILE A 131 0.92 -19.13 -12.29
CA ILE A 131 1.62 -18.02 -12.97
C ILE A 131 1.80 -16.83 -12.03
N ALA A 132 0.82 -16.52 -11.17
CA ALA A 132 0.93 -15.45 -10.19
C ALA A 132 2.07 -15.68 -9.21
N TRP A 133 2.20 -16.90 -8.67
CA TRP A 133 3.31 -17.26 -7.80
C TRP A 133 4.67 -17.17 -8.52
N GLN A 134 4.73 -17.48 -9.81
CA GLN A 134 5.97 -17.35 -10.60
C GLN A 134 6.43 -15.90 -10.78
N THR A 135 5.55 -14.91 -10.63
CA THR A 135 5.97 -13.49 -10.61
C THR A 135 6.87 -13.18 -9.41
N GLY A 136 6.82 -13.98 -8.34
CA GLY A 136 7.50 -13.70 -7.09
C GLY A 136 6.93 -12.49 -6.33
N LEU A 137 6.00 -11.70 -6.91
CA LEU A 137 5.40 -10.53 -6.28
C LEU A 137 4.59 -10.89 -5.02
N LEU A 138 4.03 -12.10 -4.97
CA LEU A 138 3.23 -12.58 -3.84
C LEU A 138 4.07 -12.94 -2.60
N ASP A 139 5.34 -13.31 -2.82
CA ASP A 139 6.31 -13.66 -1.77
C ASP A 139 7.33 -12.55 -1.53
N ARG A 140 7.45 -11.58 -2.44
CA ARG A 140 8.38 -10.47 -2.31
C ARG A 140 8.00 -9.66 -1.09
N ASN A 141 8.93 -9.61 -0.14
CA ASN A 141 8.86 -8.62 0.91
C ASN A 141 9.24 -7.29 0.25
N PHE A 142 8.26 -6.58 -0.28
CA PHE A 142 8.46 -5.21 -0.72
C PHE A 142 8.98 -4.48 0.50
N ALA A 143 10.20 -3.94 0.39
CA ALA A 143 10.83 -3.27 1.51
C ALA A 143 9.86 -2.17 1.93
N ALA A 144 9.20 -2.38 3.08
CA ALA A 144 8.50 -1.30 3.75
C ALA A 144 9.49 -0.14 3.78
N LEU A 145 9.04 1.06 3.41
CA LEU A 145 9.91 2.22 3.49
C LEU A 145 10.53 2.25 4.89
N ARG A 146 11.83 2.48 4.92
CA ARG A 146 12.54 2.48 6.19
C ARG A 146 11.97 3.61 7.05
N TRP A 147 11.77 3.29 8.31
CA TRP A 147 11.50 4.31 9.31
C TRP A 147 12.58 5.39 9.26
N PRO A 148 12.22 6.67 9.36
CA PRO A 148 13.19 7.74 9.55
C PRO A 148 14.10 7.45 10.75
N ASP A 149 15.41 7.68 10.57
CA ASP A 149 16.41 7.37 11.60
C ASP A 149 16.21 8.24 12.86
N GLU A 150 15.62 9.43 12.71
CA GLU A 150 15.30 10.34 13.81
C GLU A 150 14.11 9.88 14.66
N ILE A 151 13.32 8.88 14.23
CA ILE A 151 12.26 8.29 15.05
C ILE A 151 12.84 7.03 15.73
N PRO A 152 13.05 7.03 17.06
CA PRO A 152 13.59 5.88 17.79
C PRO A 152 12.73 4.63 17.65
N GLU A 153 13.38 3.45 17.64
CA GLU A 153 12.68 2.16 17.51
C GLU A 153 11.56 1.94 18.52
N ALA A 154 11.74 2.43 19.76
CA ALA A 154 10.75 2.32 20.82
C ALA A 154 9.43 3.06 20.53
N PHE A 155 9.43 4.02 19.59
CA PHE A 155 8.26 4.85 19.27
C PHE A 155 7.56 4.39 17.99
N ARG A 156 8.16 3.44 17.26
CA ARG A 156 7.68 2.98 15.96
C ARG A 156 6.54 1.98 16.15
N PRO A 157 5.30 2.30 15.76
CA PRO A 157 4.26 1.28 15.69
C PRO A 157 4.62 0.18 14.69
N GLU A 158 4.17 -1.04 14.94
CA GLU A 158 4.30 -2.16 14.01
C GLU A 158 3.35 -1.94 12.81
N CYS A 159 3.89 -1.48 11.68
CA CYS A 159 3.11 -1.23 10.46
C CYS A 159 3.93 -1.33 9.18
N VAL A 160 3.23 -1.33 8.04
CA VAL A 160 3.83 -1.17 6.71
C VAL A 160 3.74 0.30 6.31
N ILE A 161 4.90 0.92 6.10
CA ILE A 161 5.01 2.29 5.57
C ILE A 161 4.99 2.24 4.05
N VAL A 162 4.07 2.99 3.45
CA VAL A 162 3.92 3.15 2.00
C VAL A 162 4.43 4.49 1.49
N ASP A 163 4.47 5.54 2.33
CA ASP A 163 5.06 6.83 1.97
C ASP A 163 5.64 7.56 3.20
N VAL A 164 6.65 8.41 2.95
CA VAL A 164 7.32 9.23 3.97
C VAL A 164 7.55 10.64 3.44
N GLU A 165 6.88 11.62 4.05
CA GLU A 165 7.15 13.03 3.82
C GLU A 165 7.83 13.64 5.04
N ARG A 166 8.88 14.44 4.80
CA ARG A 166 9.60 15.20 5.84
C ARG A 166 9.45 16.69 5.57
N VAL A 167 8.96 17.42 6.56
CA VAL A 167 8.86 18.88 6.50
C VAL A 167 9.52 19.55 7.71
N GLU A 168 9.86 20.82 7.57
CA GLU A 168 10.22 21.66 8.72
C GLU A 168 8.94 21.96 9.52
N SER A 169 8.99 21.76 10.84
CA SER A 169 7.80 21.94 11.66
C SER A 169 7.48 23.43 11.83
N SER A 170 6.19 23.77 11.78
CA SER A 170 5.69 25.10 12.10
C SER A 170 5.20 25.23 13.55
N THR A 171 5.24 24.13 14.31
CA THR A 171 4.74 24.05 15.68
C THR A 171 5.83 24.45 16.67
N GLU A 172 5.52 25.37 17.58
CA GLU A 172 6.46 25.80 18.61
C GLU A 172 6.95 24.61 19.46
N GLY A 173 8.27 24.49 19.61
CA GLY A 173 8.90 23.38 20.33
C GLY A 173 9.26 22.16 19.48
N TYR A 174 8.99 22.20 18.16
CA TYR A 174 9.34 21.14 17.21
C TYR A 174 10.16 21.69 16.04
N THR A 175 11.13 20.90 15.57
CA THR A 175 11.99 21.26 14.44
C THR A 175 11.59 20.54 13.16
N THR A 176 11.14 19.29 13.26
CA THR A 176 10.86 18.42 12.12
C THR A 176 9.52 17.74 12.28
N GLU A 177 8.77 17.59 11.20
CA GLU A 177 7.57 16.77 11.16
C GLU A 177 7.67 15.73 10.05
N TYR A 178 7.38 14.48 10.40
CA TYR A 178 7.29 13.36 9.47
C TYR A 178 5.82 12.97 9.30
N PHE A 179 5.33 12.92 8.07
CA PHE A 179 4.05 12.33 7.73
C PHE A 179 4.30 10.97 7.10
N LEU A 180 3.86 9.92 7.78
CA LEU A 180 3.99 8.54 7.33
C LEU A 180 2.63 8.04 6.87
N THR A 181 2.51 7.72 5.59
CA THR A 181 1.35 6.96 5.10
C THR A 181 1.60 5.50 5.43
N VAL A 182 0.69 4.91 6.19
CA VAL A 182 0.76 3.51 6.62
C VAL A 182 -0.49 2.75 6.22
N LEU A 183 -0.35 1.44 6.05
CA LEU A 183 -1.48 0.54 5.86
C LEU A 183 -2.07 0.16 7.21
N MET A 184 -3.40 0.32 7.33
CA MET A 184 -4.15 -0.13 8.49
C MET A 184 -4.07 -1.64 8.63
N SER A 185 -3.66 -2.10 9.80
CA SER A 185 -3.64 -3.53 10.12
C SER A 185 -3.98 -3.75 11.59
N LYS A 186 -4.21 -5.02 11.96
CA LYS A 186 -4.43 -5.40 13.35
C LYS A 186 -3.19 -5.15 14.20
N GLU A 187 -2.01 -5.38 13.62
CA GLU A 187 -0.70 -5.14 14.23
C GLU A 187 -0.52 -3.65 14.53
N LEU A 188 -0.84 -2.77 13.58
CA LEU A 188 -0.79 -1.31 13.80
C LEU A 188 -1.72 -0.89 14.94
N LYS A 189 -2.99 -1.32 14.91
CA LYS A 189 -3.98 -1.01 15.96
C LYS A 189 -3.49 -1.45 17.35
N GLN A 190 -3.01 -2.69 17.45
CA GLN A 190 -2.47 -3.24 18.70
C GLN A 190 -1.19 -2.53 19.15
N SER A 191 -0.32 -2.16 18.23
CA SER A 191 0.94 -1.47 18.53
C SER A 191 0.69 -0.05 19.01
N VAL A 192 -0.21 0.70 18.37
CA VAL A 192 -0.58 2.05 18.84
C VAL A 192 -1.20 1.97 20.23
N LYS A 193 -2.13 1.02 20.46
CA LYS A 193 -2.70 0.79 21.79
C LYS A 193 -1.63 0.50 22.85
N ARG A 194 -0.60 -0.27 22.50
CA ARG A 194 0.54 -0.55 23.37
C ARG A 194 1.32 0.73 23.69
N LEU A 195 1.66 1.53 22.68
CA LEU A 195 2.37 2.81 22.87
C LEU A 195 1.58 3.76 23.78
N ARG A 196 0.26 3.86 23.58
CA ARG A 196 -0.62 4.67 24.43
C ARG A 196 -0.61 4.25 25.90
N SER A 197 -0.49 2.96 26.17
CA SER A 197 -0.39 2.45 27.55
C SER A 197 0.97 2.70 28.20
N GLN A 198 2.01 2.97 27.41
CA GLN A 198 3.39 3.11 27.87
C GLN A 198 3.84 4.56 28.03
N TYR A 199 3.22 5.48 27.29
CA TYR A 199 3.64 6.87 27.18
C TYR A 199 2.52 7.85 27.59
N GLU A 200 2.83 9.14 27.60
CA GLU A 200 1.86 10.17 27.99
C GLU A 200 0.80 10.31 26.90
N ASP A 201 -0.39 9.76 27.19
CA ASP A 201 -1.55 9.79 26.30
C ASP A 201 -2.44 11.00 26.63
N ASN A 202 -2.56 11.91 25.67
CA ASN A 202 -3.43 13.09 25.75
C ASN A 202 -4.79 12.87 25.03
N GLY A 203 -5.11 11.63 24.67
CA GLY A 203 -6.27 11.20 23.86
C GLY A 203 -6.07 11.45 22.37
N HIS A 204 -5.66 12.68 22.03
CA HIS A 204 -5.44 13.11 20.66
C HIS A 204 -4.08 12.67 20.10
N TYR A 205 -3.07 12.63 20.95
CA TYR A 205 -1.67 12.35 20.60
C TYR A 205 -0.94 11.66 21.75
N ILE A 206 0.15 10.97 21.42
CA ILE A 206 1.07 10.35 22.37
C ILE A 206 2.33 11.20 22.44
N VAL A 207 2.80 11.56 23.64
CA VAL A 207 4.09 12.21 23.84
C VAL A 207 5.08 11.19 24.41
N PHE A 208 6.18 11.00 23.69
CA PHE A 208 7.26 10.11 24.07
C PHE A 208 8.26 10.76 25.04
N SER A 209 9.18 9.95 25.56
CA SER A 209 10.14 10.37 26.57
C SER A 209 11.09 11.50 26.14
N ASP A 210 11.37 11.58 24.84
CA ASP A 210 12.23 12.61 24.24
C ASP A 210 11.44 13.86 23.80
N LYS A 211 10.15 13.94 24.11
CA LYS A 211 9.20 14.96 23.66
C LYS A 211 8.76 14.85 22.20
N THR A 212 9.15 13.81 21.47
CA THR A 212 8.52 13.48 20.19
C THR A 212 7.03 13.23 20.41
N ALA A 213 6.19 13.73 19.50
CA ALA A 213 4.73 13.51 19.55
C ALA A 213 4.25 12.70 18.34
N LEU A 214 3.43 11.68 18.58
CA LEU A 214 2.73 10.90 17.55
C LEU A 214 1.26 11.31 17.49
N THR A 215 0.77 11.63 16.29
CA THR A 215 -0.64 11.99 16.03
C THR A 215 -1.20 11.22 14.82
N SER A 216 -2.52 11.26 14.62
CA SER A 216 -3.18 10.78 13.39
C SER A 216 -3.80 11.93 12.60
N GLN A 217 -3.98 11.74 11.30
CA GLN A 217 -4.69 12.68 10.41
C GLN A 217 -6.11 13.03 10.86
N PHE A 218 -6.73 12.20 11.70
CA PHE A 218 -8.09 12.42 12.21
C PHE A 218 -8.10 13.26 13.51
N GLY A 219 -6.92 13.67 14.00
CA GLY A 219 -6.79 14.44 15.24
C GLY A 219 -7.02 13.63 16.52
N HIS A 220 -7.37 12.35 16.39
CA HIS A 220 -7.57 11.42 17.50
C HIS A 220 -6.98 10.05 17.15
N LEU A 221 -6.03 9.57 17.95
CA LEU A 221 -5.57 8.18 17.89
C LEU A 221 -6.63 7.21 18.44
N ASP A 222 -7.57 7.70 19.24
CA ASP A 222 -8.76 6.96 19.71
C ASP A 222 -9.61 6.41 18.57
N ASP A 223 -9.64 7.12 17.44
CA ASP A 223 -10.51 6.74 16.35
C ASP A 223 -9.97 5.52 15.60
N LEU A 224 -8.68 5.16 15.72
CA LEU A 224 -8.06 4.05 14.97
C LEU A 224 -8.70 2.67 15.18
N ASP A 225 -9.33 2.45 16.34
CA ASP A 225 -10.02 1.19 16.62
C ASP A 225 -11.39 1.12 15.94
N THR A 226 -11.97 2.26 15.56
CA THR A 226 -13.32 2.39 14.99
C THR A 226 -13.33 2.95 13.56
N CYS A 227 -12.24 3.60 13.17
CA CYS A 227 -12.01 4.15 11.86
C CYS A 227 -11.14 3.19 11.07
N CYS A 228 -11.49 3.09 9.80
CA CYS A 228 -10.75 2.40 8.77
C CYS A 228 -10.75 0.86 8.82
N ARG A 229 -11.04 0.28 7.65
CA ARG A 229 -10.90 -1.15 7.40
C ARG A 229 -9.42 -1.52 7.34
N ASP A 230 -9.12 -2.80 7.55
CA ASP A 230 -7.77 -3.29 7.31
C ASP A 230 -7.40 -3.00 5.82
N ASP A 231 -6.12 -2.71 5.56
CA ASP A 231 -5.55 -2.30 4.27
C ASP A 231 -5.98 -0.92 3.72
N GLU A 232 -6.75 -0.13 4.50
CA GLU A 232 -6.96 1.30 4.22
C GLU A 232 -5.74 2.13 4.62
N LYS A 233 -5.56 3.28 3.96
CA LYS A 233 -4.45 4.20 4.25
C LYS A 233 -4.80 5.12 5.41
N LEU A 234 -3.81 5.34 6.24
CA LEU A 234 -3.83 6.31 7.31
C LEU A 234 -2.52 7.07 7.29
N VAL A 235 -2.59 8.40 7.40
CA VAL A 235 -1.42 9.20 7.74
C VAL A 235 -1.31 9.30 9.27
N ILE A 236 -0.15 8.87 9.78
CA ILE A 236 0.31 9.20 11.13
C ILE A 236 1.42 10.25 11.02
N SER A 237 1.49 11.16 11.99
CA SER A 237 2.57 12.14 12.03
C SER A 237 3.43 12.02 13.27
N PHE A 238 4.74 12.25 13.10
CA PHE A 238 5.71 12.39 14.18
C PHE A 238 6.27 13.80 14.18
N GLN A 239 6.13 14.51 15.29
CA GLN A 239 6.72 15.83 15.51
C GLN A 239 7.93 15.68 16.42
N ILE A 240 9.10 16.07 15.93
CA ILE A 240 10.40 15.89 16.59
C ILE A 240 10.91 17.26 17.09
N PRO A 241 11.33 17.38 18.37
CA PRO A 241 11.84 18.62 18.96
C PRO A 241 13.15 19.15 18.37
#